data_AF-A0A959RQW8-F1
#
_entry.id   AF-A0A959RQW8-F1
#
_cell.length_a   1.000
_cell.length_b   1.000
_cell.length_c   1.000
_cell.angle_alpha   90.00
_cell.angle_beta   90.00
_cell.angle_gamma   90.00
#
_symmetry.space_group_name_H-M   'P 1'
#
loop_
_entity.id
_entity.type
_entity.pdbx_description
1 polymer ?
#
loop_
_entity_poly.entity_id
_entity_poly.type
_entity_poly.pdbx_seq_one_letter_code
_entity_poly.pdbx_strand_id
1 'polypeptide(L)'
;MTEKELKAYFHQIEENFNRAVVSNSVNEIKKCITKDWILVDSQGGIIPQERFFQVVEQGMLSHSTMTKEILRVKIYGAIALVTSRGKNTRKLARTRN
;
A
#
# COMPACT_ATOMS: atom_id res chain seq x y z
N MET A 1 24.27 3.65 1.10
CA MET A 1 23.16 4.23 1.88
C MET A 1 23.25 3.71 3.31
N THR A 2 23.11 4.60 4.28
CA THR A 2 22.94 4.26 5.69
C THR A 2 21.55 3.67 5.96
N GLU A 3 21.34 3.04 7.12
CA GLU A 3 20.02 2.51 7.51
C GLU A 3 18.94 3.61 7.52
N LYS A 4 19.30 4.81 7.96
CA LYS A 4 18.39 5.97 8.00
C LYS A 4 17.97 6.40 6.58
N GLU A 5 18.92 6.47 5.65
CA GLU A 5 18.64 6.79 4.25
C GLU A 5 17.78 5.72 3.57
N LEU A 6 18.03 4.44 3.88
CA LEU A 6 17.21 3.33 3.37
C LEU A 6 15.77 3.42 3.86
N LYS A 7 15.57 3.64 5.16
CA LYS A 7 14.22 3.81 5.73
C LYS A 7 13.51 5.02 5.10
N ALA A 8 14.20 6.14 4.92
CA ALA A 8 13.62 7.32 4.27
C ALA A 8 13.23 7.05 2.80
N TYR A 9 14.09 6.36 2.05
CA TYR A 9 13.82 5.99 0.66
C TYR A 9 12.58 5.09 0.52
N PHE A 10 12.49 4.01 1.31
CA PHE A 10 11.33 3.12 1.27
C PHE A 10 10.08 3.75 1.85
N HIS A 11 10.20 4.64 2.84
CA HIS A 11 9.07 5.42 3.33
C HIS A 11 8.48 6.30 2.22
N GLN A 12 9.32 6.92 1.39
CA GLN A 12 8.84 7.71 0.26
C GLN A 12 8.12 6.86 -0.80
N ILE A 13 8.59 5.64 -1.07
CA ILE A 13 7.92 4.69 -1.98
C ILE A 13 6.53 4.34 -1.44
N GLU A 14 6.44 3.99 -0.15
CA GLU A 14 5.17 3.66 0.50
C GLU A 14 4.21 4.85 0.51
N GLU A 15 4.70 6.07 0.77
CA GLU A 15 3.88 7.29 0.71
C GLU A 15 3.35 7.58 -0.70
N ASN A 16 4.13 7.32 -1.75
CA ASN A 16 3.67 7.45 -3.12
C ASN A 16 2.52 6.48 -3.42
N PHE A 17 2.67 5.22 -2.99
CA PHE A 17 1.61 4.21 -3.10
C PHE A 17 0.37 4.60 -2.29
N ASN A 18 0.54 5.06 -1.05
CA ASN A 18 -0.55 5.51 -0.20
C ASN A 18 -1.35 6.64 -0.85
N ARG A 19 -0.69 7.65 -1.40
CA ARG A 19 -1.36 8.74 -2.12
C ARG A 19 -2.09 8.26 -3.37
N ALA A 20 -1.53 7.30 -4.10
CA ALA A 20 -2.18 6.72 -5.28
C ALA A 20 -3.47 5.96 -4.90
N VAL A 21 -3.43 5.20 -3.81
CA VAL A 21 -4.60 4.49 -3.27
C VAL A 21 -5.66 5.46 -2.73
N VAL A 22 -5.26 6.47 -1.95
CA VAL A 22 -6.19 7.47 -1.40
C VAL A 22 -6.85 8.31 -2.49
N SER A 23 -6.14 8.61 -3.58
CA SER A 23 -6.68 9.32 -4.74
C SER A 23 -7.55 8.45 -5.66
N ASN A 24 -7.72 7.16 -5.35
CA ASN A 24 -8.40 6.16 -6.17
C ASN A 24 -7.92 6.12 -7.64
N SER A 25 -6.66 6.48 -7.91
CA SER A 25 -6.11 6.52 -9.26
C SER A 25 -5.37 5.23 -9.58
N VAL A 26 -6.02 4.32 -10.31
CA VAL A 26 -5.39 3.09 -10.82
C VAL A 26 -4.14 3.40 -11.65
N ASN A 27 -4.14 4.50 -12.40
CA ASN A 27 -3.00 4.92 -13.22
C ASN A 27 -1.78 5.30 -12.38
N GLU A 28 -1.97 5.95 -11.23
CA GLU A 28 -0.87 6.24 -10.31
C GLU A 28 -0.39 4.97 -9.60
N ILE A 29 -1.30 4.07 -9.22
CA ILE A 29 -0.93 2.79 -8.58
C ILE A 29 -0.09 1.95 -9.55
N LYS A 30 -0.46 1.87 -10.83
CA LYS A 30 0.30 1.15 -11.87
C LYS A 30 1.75 1.62 -12.04
N LYS A 31 2.07 2.86 -11.66
CA LYS A 31 3.46 3.35 -11.66
C LYS A 31 4.27 2.85 -10.45
N CYS A 32 3.58 2.42 -9.40
CA CYS A 32 4.19 1.96 -8.15
C CYS A 32 4.36 0.44 -8.07
N ILE A 33 3.64 -0.34 -8.87
CA ILE A 33 3.63 -1.81 -8.79
C ILE A 33 3.87 -2.46 -10.17
N THR A 34 4.41 -3.68 -10.16
CA THR A 34 4.60 -4.50 -11.36
C THR A 34 3.31 -5.24 -11.75
N LYS A 35 3.27 -5.81 -12.95
CA LYS A 35 2.09 -6.55 -13.46
C LYS A 35 1.82 -7.86 -12.70
N ASP A 36 2.87 -8.47 -12.16
CA ASP A 36 2.84 -9.70 -11.36
C ASP A 36 2.64 -9.43 -9.86
N TRP A 37 2.28 -8.20 -9.50
CA TRP A 37 2.05 -7.82 -8.11
C TRP A 37 0.85 -8.55 -7.52
N ILE A 38 1.04 -9.07 -6.31
CA ILE A 38 0.05 -9.81 -5.54
C ILE A 38 -0.05 -9.19 -4.16
N LEU A 39 -1.29 -9.00 -3.70
CA LEU A 39 -1.58 -8.68 -2.31
C LEU A 39 -2.09 -9.93 -1.60
N VAL A 40 -1.52 -10.21 -0.43
CA VAL A 40 -2.00 -11.27 0.46
C VAL A 40 -2.69 -10.63 1.64
N ASP A 41 -3.95 -10.98 1.89
CA ASP A 41 -4.70 -10.48 3.02
C ASP A 41 -4.37 -11.23 4.33
N SER A 42 -4.92 -10.77 5.45
CA SER A 42 -4.70 -11.39 6.78
C SER A 42 -5.24 -12.82 6.91
N GLN A 43 -6.14 -13.24 6.04
CA GLN A 43 -6.72 -14.58 6.00
C GLN A 43 -5.96 -15.50 5.01
N GLY A 44 -4.89 -15.01 4.37
CA GLY A 44 -4.16 -15.74 3.34
C GLY A 44 -4.81 -15.68 1.96
N GLY A 45 -5.81 -14.82 1.76
CA GLY A 45 -6.42 -14.58 0.46
C GLY A 45 -5.44 -13.93 -0.50
N ILE A 46 -5.28 -14.51 -1.69
CA ILE A 46 -4.44 -13.99 -2.77
C ILE A 46 -5.31 -13.06 -3.63
N ILE A 47 -4.91 -11.80 -3.71
CA ILE A 47 -5.58 -10.75 -4.47
C ILE A 47 -4.64 -10.30 -5.60
N PRO A 48 -4.92 -10.71 -6.85
CA PRO A 48 -4.20 -10.23 -8.02
C PRO A 48 -4.38 -8.72 -8.21
N GLN A 49 -3.45 -8.11 -8.96
CA GLN A 49 -3.48 -6.70 -9.31
C GLN A 49 -4.84 -6.25 -9.89
N GLU A 50 -5.44 -7.01 -10.80
CA GLU A 50 -6.69 -6.65 -11.47
C GLU A 50 -7.85 -6.53 -10.48
N ARG A 51 -7.92 -7.47 -9.54
CA ARG A 51 -8.94 -7.48 -8.48
C ARG A 51 -8.74 -6.32 -7.51
N PHE A 52 -7.49 -5.98 -7.22
CA PHE A 52 -7.17 -4.80 -6.41
C PHE A 52 -7.63 -3.51 -7.09
N PHE A 53 -7.41 -3.36 -8.40
CA PHE A 53 -7.86 -2.19 -9.15
C PHE A 53 -9.38 -2.04 -9.15
N GLN A 54 -10.14 -3.13 -9.30
CA GLN A 54 -11.60 -3.09 -9.19
C GLN A 54 -12.08 -2.53 -7.84
N VAL A 55 -11.41 -2.89 -6.74
CA VAL A 55 -11.75 -2.39 -5.39
C VAL A 55 -11.43 -0.91 -5.23
N VAL A 56 -10.33 -0.45 -5.84
CA VAL A 56 -9.94 0.97 -5.84
C VAL A 56 -10.90 1.81 -6.67
N GLU A 57 -11.28 1.34 -7.87
CA GLU A 57 -12.23 2.03 -8.76
C GLU A 57 -13.62 2.16 -8.12
N GLN A 58 -14.03 1.18 -7.29
CA GLN A 58 -15.27 1.24 -6.52
C GLN A 58 -15.26 2.29 -5.39
N GLY A 59 -14.17 3.03 -5.21
CA GLY A 59 -14.07 4.12 -4.23
C GLY A 59 -14.17 3.65 -2.78
N MET A 60 -14.04 2.35 -2.51
CA MET A 60 -14.20 1.74 -1.18
C MET A 60 -13.10 2.13 -0.18
N LEU A 61 -12.07 2.84 -0.64
CA LEU A 61 -10.90 3.31 0.12
C LEU A 61 -10.85 4.84 0.28
N SER A 62 -11.85 5.56 -0.23
CA SER A 62 -11.90 7.04 -0.30
C SER A 62 -11.82 7.79 1.06
N HIS A 63 -12.11 7.12 2.18
CA HIS A 63 -12.11 7.73 3.51
C HIS A 63 -11.10 7.11 4.49
N SER A 64 -10.10 6.38 3.99
CA SER A 64 -9.05 5.82 4.83
C SER A 64 -7.82 6.71 4.92
N THR A 65 -7.41 7.08 6.14
CA THR A 65 -6.04 7.50 6.38
C THR A 65 -5.17 6.26 6.47
N MET A 66 -4.14 6.17 5.62
CA MET A 66 -3.17 5.09 5.61
C MET A 66 -1.80 5.68 5.94
N THR A 67 -1.29 5.39 7.13
CA THR A 67 0.10 5.72 7.50
C THR A 67 0.90 4.44 7.61
N LYS A 68 2.14 4.47 7.13
CA LYS A 68 3.06 3.32 7.22
C LYS A 68 4.40 3.76 7.81
N GLU A 69 4.79 3.08 8.88
CA GLU A 69 6.10 3.27 9.52
C GLU A 69 7.04 2.13 9.10
N ILE A 70 8.19 2.46 8.49
CA ILE A 70 9.18 1.45 8.10
C ILE A 70 9.96 0.98 9.33
N LEU A 71 9.74 -0.27 9.73
CA LEU A 71 10.42 -0.87 10.88
C LEU A 71 11.78 -1.45 10.49
N ARG A 72 11.81 -2.17 9.35
CA ARG A 72 12.97 -2.92 8.90
C ARG A 72 13.08 -2.92 7.38
N VAL A 73 14.30 -2.78 6.89
CA VAL A 73 14.66 -2.97 5.49
C VAL A 73 15.82 -3.95 5.42
N LYS A 74 15.72 -4.96 4.56
CA LYS A 74 16.83 -5.85 4.20
C LYS A 74 16.99 -5.88 2.69
N ILE A 75 18.22 -5.74 2.21
CA ILE A 75 18.53 -5.83 0.79
C ILE A 75 19.20 -7.19 0.52
N TYR A 76 18.71 -7.86 -0.51
CA TYR A 76 19.18 -9.13 -1.04
C TYR A 76 19.48 -8.93 -2.54
N GLY A 77 20.69 -8.44 -2.84
CA GLY A 77 21.07 -8.09 -4.21
C GLY A 77 20.15 -7.01 -4.78
N ALA A 78 19.37 -7.36 -5.81
CA ALA A 78 18.41 -6.46 -6.45
C ALA A 78 17.03 -6.39 -5.76
N ILE A 79 16.80 -7.21 -4.72
CA ILE A 79 15.51 -7.30 -4.03
C ILE A 79 15.61 -6.64 -2.66
N ALA A 80 14.59 -5.88 -2.26
CA ALA A 80 14.45 -5.37 -0.91
C ALA A 80 13.24 -5.97 -0.21
N LEU A 81 13.45 -6.49 1.00
CA LEU A 81 12.39 -6.89 1.92
C LEU A 81 12.16 -5.76 2.92
N VAL A 82 10.95 -5.21 2.89
CA VAL A 82 10.53 -4.10 3.75
C VAL A 82 9.45 -4.59 4.69
N THR A 83 9.61 -4.33 5.98
CA THR A 83 8.58 -4.58 6.99
C THR A 83 8.13 -3.26 7.56
N SER A 84 6.84 -2.95 7.39
CA SER A 84 6.24 -1.71 7.86
C SER A 84 5.03 -1.96 8.76
N ARG A 85 4.78 -1.07 9.71
CA ARG A 85 3.55 -1.02 10.48
C ARG A 85 2.57 -0.07 9.80
N GLY A 86 1.48 -0.61 9.26
CA GLY A 86 0.40 0.18 8.67
C GLY A 86 -0.69 0.49 9.70
N LYS A 87 -1.16 1.74 9.75
CA LYS A 87 -2.37 2.13 10.46
C LYS A 87 -3.38 2.66 9.44
N ASN A 88 -4.49 1.94 9.31
CA ASN A 88 -5.61 2.32 8.46
C ASN A 88 -6.81 2.73 9.32
N THR A 89 -7.29 3.95 9.16
CA THR A 89 -8.52 4.40 9.84
C THR A 89 -9.66 4.40 8.83
N ARG A 90 -10.55 3.41 8.88
CA ARG A 90 -11.78 3.41 8.06
C ARG A 90 -12.90 4.07 8.87
N LYS A 91 -13.47 5.18 8.39
CA LYS A 91 -14.78 5.64 8.89
C LYS A 91 -15.85 4.72 8.32
N LEU A 92 -16.40 3.84 9.15
CA LEU A 92 -17.66 3.17 8.83
C LEU A 92 -18.77 4.22 8.99
N ALA A 93 -19.40 4.65 7.89
CA ALA A 93 -20.68 5.34 7.98
C ALA A 93 -21.69 4.31 8.53
N ARG A 94 -21.96 4.37 9.83
CA ARG A 94 -23.11 3.66 10.42
C ARG A 94 -24.36 4.38 9.93
N THR A 95 -25.02 3.84 8.92
CA THR A 95 -26.44 4.10 8.67
C THR A 95 -27.19 3.52 9.86
N ARG A 96 -27.60 4.39 10.81
CA ARG A 96 -28.63 4.04 11.78
C ARG A 96 -29.97 4.32 11.10
N ASN A 97 -30.74 3.25 10.86
CA ASN A 97 -32.20 3.32 10.75
C ASN A 97 -32.80 3.68 12.11
#